data_AF-A0A4V3H7B0-F1
#
_entry.id   AF-A0A4V3H7B0-F1
#
_cell.length_a   1.000
_cell.length_b   1.000
_cell.length_c   1.000
_cell.angle_alpha   90.00
_cell.angle_beta   90.00
_cell.angle_gamma   90.00
#
_symmetry.space_group_name_H-M   'P 1'
#
loop_
_entity.id
_entity.type
_entity.pdbx_description
1 polymer ?
#
loop_
_entity_poly.entity_id
_entity_poly.type
_entity_poly.pdbx_seq_one_letter_code
_entity_poly.pdbx_strand_id
1 'polypeptide(L)' 'MDTEAFDLITVVGEQPFRLSALQKSLLWEALSLLIITRARALELAVEVCRRQGNAAPDVLDFHLPAIIELQRQFGSRHD' A
#
# COMPACT_ATOMS: atom_id res chain seq x y z
N MET A 1 -44.58 6.47 -7.24
CA MET A 1 -43.25 7.09 -7.38
C MET A 1 -42.32 6.14 -6.66
N ASP A 2 -41.94 5.12 -7.40
CA ASP A 2 -41.18 3.97 -6.91
C ASP A 2 -39.71 4.39 -6.85
N THR A 3 -39.21 4.61 -5.64
CA THR A 3 -37.79 4.82 -5.41
C THR A 3 -37.24 3.49 -4.96
N GLU A 4 -36.76 2.73 -5.94
CA GLU A 4 -36.13 1.42 -5.80
C GLU A 4 -35.16 1.39 -4.61
N ALA A 5 -35.42 0.43 -3.71
CA ALA A 5 -34.50 0.01 -2.69
C ALA A 5 -33.21 -0.46 -3.38
N PHE A 6 -32.08 0.17 -3.05
CA PHE A 6 -30.78 -0.37 -3.43
C PHE A 6 -30.48 -1.59 -2.54
N ASP A 7 -31.08 -2.71 -2.91
CA ASP A 7 -30.67 -4.04 -2.48
C ASP A 7 -29.34 -4.38 -3.16
N LEU A 8 -28.25 -3.87 -2.59
CA LEU A 8 -26.91 -4.42 -2.81
C LEU A 8 -26.82 -5.76 -2.07
N ILE A 9 -27.48 -6.76 -2.64
CA ILE A 9 -27.28 -8.16 -2.29
C ILE A 9 -25.89 -8.55 -2.79
N THR A 10 -24.85 -8.17 -2.06
CA THR A 10 -23.57 -8.88 -2.11
C THR A 10 -23.66 -10.08 -1.19
N VAL A 11 -24.36 -11.11 -1.65
CA VAL A 11 -24.21 -12.47 -1.12
C VAL A 11 -23.77 -13.37 -2.27
N VAL A 12 -22.47 -13.32 -2.55
CA VAL A 12 -21.74 -14.48 -3.07
C VAL A 12 -20.67 -14.76 -2.04
N GLY A 13 -20.76 -15.92 -1.38
CA GLY A 13 -19.88 -16.30 -0.28
C GLY A 13 -18.41 -16.04 -0.61
N GLU A 14 -17.84 -15.02 0.03
CA GLU A 14 -16.41 -14.74 -0.04
C GLU A 14 -15.68 -15.88 0.68
N GLN A 15 -15.24 -16.87 -0.10
CA GLN A 15 -14.07 -17.63 0.32
C GLN A 15 -13.00 -16.59 0.68
N PRO A 16 -12.47 -16.60 1.91
CA PRO A 16 -11.49 -15.61 2.31
C PRO A 16 -10.34 -15.66 1.30
N PHE A 17 -10.06 -14.54 0.64
CA PHE A 17 -8.93 -14.45 -0.29
C PHE A 17 -7.65 -14.78 0.50
N ARG A 18 -7.09 -15.96 0.23
CA ARG A 18 -5.91 -16.48 0.91
C ARG A 18 -4.79 -16.66 -0.09
N LEU A 19 -3.73 -15.90 0.12
CA LEU A 19 -2.47 -16.08 -0.59
C LEU A 19 -1.78 -17.38 -0.12
N SER A 20 -1.21 -18.11 -1.07
CA SER A 20 -0.30 -19.22 -0.78
C SER A 20 0.96 -18.70 -0.05
N ALA A 21 1.72 -19.60 0.59
CA ALA A 21 2.96 -19.21 1.26
C ALA A 21 3.95 -18.52 0.30
N LEU A 22 4.07 -19.04 -0.93
CA LEU A 22 4.88 -18.42 -1.97
C LEU A 22 4.39 -17.03 -2.34
N GLN A 23 3.08 -16.86 -2.54
CA GLN A 23 2.50 -15.55 -2.87
C GLN A 23 2.69 -14.54 -1.75
N LYS A 24 2.62 -14.95 -0.48
CA LYS A 24 2.91 -14.09 0.67
C LYS A 24 4.38 -13.65 0.72
N SER A 25 5.32 -14.58 0.47
CA SER A 25 6.75 -14.26 0.39
C SER A 25 7.03 -13.26 -0.72
N LEU A 26 6.52 -13.53 -1.94
CA LEU A 26 6.70 -12.64 -3.08
C LEU A 26 6.07 -11.26 -2.84
N LEU A 27 4.89 -11.21 -2.21
CA LEU A 27 4.25 -9.95 -1.86
C LEU A 27 5.09 -9.18 -0.83
N TRP A 28 5.60 -9.85 0.20
CA TRP A 28 6.47 -9.24 1.20
C TRP A 28 7.75 -8.66 0.57
N GLU A 29 8.40 -9.41 -0.31
CA GLU A 29 9.59 -8.98 -1.05
C GLU A 29 9.28 -7.78 -1.96
N ALA A 30 8.16 -7.82 -2.69
CA ALA A 30 7.72 -6.72 -3.55
C ALA A 30 7.43 -5.44 -2.73
N LEU A 31 6.77 -5.57 -1.57
CA LEU A 31 6.50 -4.45 -0.68
C LEU A 31 7.80 -3.89 -0.09
N SER A 32 8.75 -4.77 0.28
CA SER A 32 10.07 -4.35 0.77
C SER A 32 10.83 -3.54 -0.28
N LEU A 33 10.87 -4.04 -1.52
CA LEU A 33 11.51 -3.34 -2.63
C LEU A 33 10.82 -2.00 -2.89
N LEU A 34 9.48 -1.98 -2.90
CA LEU A 34 8.70 -0.75 -3.11
C LEU A 34 8.99 0.30 -2.03
N ILE A 35 9.08 -0.09 -0.76
CA ILE A 35 9.45 0.81 0.34
C ILE A 35 10.82 1.43 0.10
N ILE A 36 11.82 0.60 -0.23
CA ILE A 36 13.19 1.07 -0.48
C ILE A 36 13.22 2.04 -1.66
N THR A 37 12.58 1.69 -2.77
CA THR A 37 12.56 2.54 -3.97
C THR A 37 11.87 3.87 -3.70
N ARG A 38 10.73 3.87 -2.98
CA ARG A 38 10.01 5.11 -2.68
C ARG A 38 10.70 5.98 -1.63
N ALA A 39 11.33 5.38 -0.62
CA ALA A 39 12.16 6.10 0.33
C ALA A 39 13.32 6.81 -0.40
N ARG A 40 13.98 6.10 -1.32
CA ARG A 40 15.05 6.69 -2.14
C ARG A 40 14.54 7.81 -3.04
N ALA A 41 13.37 7.64 -3.64
CA ALA A 41 12.78 8.68 -4.48
C ALA A 41 12.41 9.93 -3.65
N LEU A 42 11.93 9.76 -2.42
CA LEU A 42 11.69 10.85 -1.47
C LEU A 42 13.00 11.60 -1.15
N GLU A 43 14.06 10.89 -0.78
CA GLU A 43 15.38 11.50 -0.50
C GLU A 43 15.85 12.39 -1.66
N LEU A 44 15.74 11.89 -2.89
CA LEU A 44 16.13 12.61 -4.09
C LEU A 44 15.23 13.82 -4.35
N ALA A 45 13.91 13.67 -4.19
CA ALA A 45 12.95 14.73 -4.40
C ALA A 45 13.11 15.87 -3.39
N VAL A 46 13.36 15.54 -2.11
CA VAL A 46 13.69 16.50 -1.06
C VAL A 46 14.94 17.28 -1.43
N GLU A 47 16.01 16.61 -1.86
CA GLU A 47 17.26 17.27 -2.25
C GLU A 47 17.08 18.17 -3.48
N VAL A 48 16.29 17.76 -4.46
CA VAL A 48 15.95 18.59 -5.64
C VAL A 48 15.15 19.82 -5.21
N CYS A 49 14.10 19.66 -4.40
CA CYS A 49 13.27 20.78 -3.95
C CYS A 49 14.07 21.77 -3.11
N ARG A 50 14.94 21.26 -2.22
CA ARG A 50 15.86 22.08 -1.41
C ARG A 50 16.77 22.94 -2.28
N ARG A 51 17.33 22.39 -3.36
CA ARG A 51 18.19 23.14 -4.30
C ARG A 51 17.43 24.18 -5.12
N GLN A 52 16.15 23.94 -5.38
CA GLN A 52 15.30 24.84 -6.17
C GLN A 52 14.58 25.89 -5.30
N GLY A 53 14.68 25.80 -3.97
CA GLY A 53 13.92 26.66 -3.05
C GLY A 53 12.42 26.34 -2.99
N ASN A 54 12.04 25.14 -3.42
CA ASN A 54 10.66 24.66 -3.39
C ASN A 54 10.35 23.96 -2.06
N ALA A 55 9.05 23.85 -1.73
CA ALA A 55 8.60 23.02 -0.61
C ALA A 55 9.03 21.56 -0.83
N ALA A 56 9.61 20.95 0.19
CA ALA A 56 10.03 19.56 0.15
C ALA A 56 8.80 18.64 0.29
N PRO A 57 8.71 17.56 -0.51
CA PRO A 57 7.68 16.55 -0.32
C PRO A 57 7.91 15.76 0.96
N ASP A 58 6.86 15.13 1.47
CA ASP A 58 6.90 14.33 2.69
C ASP A 58 6.67 12.82 2.43
N VAL A 59 6.59 12.04 3.51
CA VAL A 59 6.41 10.58 3.44
C VAL A 59 5.03 10.16 2.92
N LEU A 60 4.02 11.03 3.02
CA LEU A 60 2.66 10.81 2.54
C LEU A 60 2.59 10.99 1.02
N ASP A 61 3.31 11.98 0.48
CA ASP A 61 3.45 12.18 -0.97
C ASP A 61 4.03 10.95 -1.68
N PHE A 62 4.82 10.15 -0.95
CA PHE A 62 5.39 8.87 -1.42
C PHE A 62 4.63 7.64 -0.93
N HIS A 63 3.51 7.80 -0.22
CA HIS A 63 2.68 6.75 0.39
C HIS A 63 3.45 5.70 1.22
N LEU A 64 4.59 6.08 1.81
CA LEU A 64 5.40 5.15 2.61
C LEU A 64 4.60 4.53 3.77
N PRO A 65 3.79 5.30 4.54
CA PRO A 65 3.01 4.72 5.63
C PRO A 65 2.00 3.66 5.16
N ALA A 66 1.34 3.88 4.03
CA ALA A 66 0.35 2.94 3.50
C ALA A 66 1.00 1.61 3.07
N ILE A 67 2.19 1.67 2.47
CA ILE A 67 2.92 0.46 2.04
C ILE A 67 3.46 -0.31 3.25
N ILE A 68 3.97 0.39 4.27
CA ILE A 68 4.43 -0.23 5.53
C ILE A 68 3.27 -0.91 6.25
N GLU A 69 2.12 -0.25 6.32
CA GLU A 69 0.92 -0.81 6.93
C GLU A 69 0.44 -2.07 6.19
N LEU A 70 0.39 -2.01 4.86
CA LEU A 70 0.09 -3.16 4.02
C LEU A 70 1.08 -4.30 4.26
N GLN A 71 2.38 -3.99 4.36
CA GLN A 71 3.42 -4.98 4.63
C GLN A 71 3.22 -5.65 6.00
N ARG A 72 2.89 -4.88 7.05
CA ARG A 72 2.59 -5.44 8.39
C ARG A 72 1.42 -6.40 8.36
N GLN A 73 0.33 -6.04 7.67
CA GLN A 73 -0.86 -6.91 7.54
C GLN A 73 -0.52 -8.28 6.93
N PHE A 74 0.47 -8.35 6.03
CA PHE A 74 0.91 -9.61 5.43
C PHE A 74 2.08 -10.30 6.16
N GLY A 75 2.84 -9.58 7.00
CA GLY A 75 3.94 -10.12 7.79
C GLY A 75 3.56 -10.75 9.12
N SER A 76 2.41 -10.36 9.71
CA SER A 76 1.98 -10.81 11.04
C SER A 76 1.43 -12.25 11.13
N ARG A 77 1.76 -13.14 10.17
CA ARG A 77 1.28 -14.53 10.19
C ARG A 77 2.42 -15.53 9.98
N HIS A 78 3.29 -15.60 10.97
CA HIS A 78 4.07 -16.78 11.29
C HIS A 78 3.29 -17.57 12.35
N ASP A 79 2.58 -18.62 11.91
CA ASP A 79 2.24 -19.78 12.76
C ASP A 79 3.22 -20.91 12.38
#